data_AF-A0A6M0HVW2-F1
#
_entry.id   AF-A0A6M0HVW2-F1
#
_cell.length_a   1.000
_cell.length_b   1.000
_cell.length_c   1.000
_cell.angle_alpha   90.00
_cell.angle_beta   90.00
_cell.angle_gamma   90.00
#
_symmetry.space_group_name_H-M   'P 1'
#
loop_
_entity.id
_entity.type
_entity.pdbx_description
1 polymer ?
#
loop_
_entity_poly.entity_id
_entity_poly.type
_entity_poly.pdbx_seq_one_letter_code
_entity_poly.pdbx_strand_id
1 'polypeptide(L)'
;MIGVSVSDILKVLDQVPGWKAVMGLPKRLKELEDRVAALEAKPAAVAGPACPICQAPMRTTAVTADPTFGDMGLQQHSLACTRCAHAETRQVDPNKAA
;
A
#
# COMPACT_ATOMS: atom_id res chain seq x y z
N MET A 1 44.18 -20.56 -31.91
CA MET A 1 42.94 -20.62 -31.11
C MET A 1 43.26 -20.11 -29.72
N ILE A 2 42.92 -18.86 -29.41
CA ILE A 2 43.12 -18.31 -28.06
C ILE A 2 42.00 -18.92 -27.21
N GLY A 3 42.28 -20.08 -26.62
CA GLY A 3 41.38 -20.73 -25.68
C GLY A 3 41.44 -20.00 -24.35
N VAL A 4 40.79 -18.84 -24.26
CA VAL A 4 40.53 -18.25 -22.94
C VAL A 4 39.51 -19.15 -22.29
N SER A 5 39.93 -19.87 -21.24
CA SER A 5 39.02 -20.74 -20.51
C SER A 5 38.00 -19.86 -19.80
N VAL A 6 36.73 -20.29 -19.77
CA VAL A 6 35.65 -19.57 -19.07
C VAL A 6 36.02 -19.34 -17.59
N SER A 7 36.80 -20.26 -17.02
CA SER A 7 37.32 -20.17 -15.65
C SER A 7 38.30 -19.01 -15.44
N ASP A 8 39.12 -18.65 -16.43
CA ASP A 8 40.04 -17.51 -16.30
C ASP A 8 39.31 -16.18 -16.43
N ILE A 9 38.27 -16.12 -17.27
CA ILE A 9 37.40 -14.94 -17.40
C ILE A 9 36.67 -14.67 -16.07
N LEU A 10 36.15 -15.73 -15.42
CA LEU A 10 35.49 -15.61 -14.12
C LEU A 10 36.44 -15.09 -13.01
N LYS A 11 37.70 -15.55 -13.00
CA LYS A 11 38.71 -15.07 -12.03
C LYS A 11 39.07 -13.60 -12.22
N VAL A 12 39.15 -13.13 -13.47
CA VAL A 12 39.40 -11.72 -13.78
C VAL A 12 38.20 -10.85 -13.41
N LEU A 13 36.98 -11.34 -13.67
CA LEU A 13 35.74 -10.64 -13.29
C LEU A 13 35.58 -10.53 -11.76
N ASP A 14 35.97 -11.54 -10.99
CA ASP A 14 35.92 -11.51 -9.51
C ASP A 14 36.83 -10.44 -8.87
N GLN A 15 37.87 -9.99 -9.59
CA GLN A 15 38.73 -8.88 -9.16
C GLN A 15 38.09 -7.51 -9.39
N VAL A 16 37.01 -7.42 -10.19
CA VAL A 16 36.30 -6.18 -10.45
C VAL A 16 35.24 -5.96 -9.35
N PRO A 17 35.32 -4.86 -8.57
CA PRO A 17 34.37 -4.59 -7.48
C PRO A 17 32.90 -4.61 -7.92
N GLY A 18 32.62 -4.18 -9.16
CA GLY A 18 31.29 -4.19 -9.76
C GLY A 18 30.72 -5.60 -10.01
N TRP A 19 31.55 -6.61 -10.24
CA TRP A 19 31.08 -7.97 -10.52
C TRP A 19 30.45 -8.63 -9.29
N LYS A 20 31.04 -8.43 -8.11
CA LYS A 20 30.46 -8.88 -6.84
C LYS A 20 29.12 -8.21 -6.56
N ALA A 21 28.96 -6.94 -6.92
CA ALA A 21 27.68 -6.24 -6.79
C ALA A 21 26.62 -6.87 -7.71
N VAL A 22 26.99 -7.19 -8.96
CA VAL A 22 26.10 -7.84 -9.94
C VAL A 22 25.70 -9.25 -9.51
N MET A 23 26.63 -10.05 -8.99
CA MET A 23 26.36 -11.40 -8.47
C MET A 23 25.43 -11.40 -7.24
N GLY A 24 25.37 -10.29 -6.50
CA GLY A 24 24.44 -10.10 -5.38
C GLY A 24 23.04 -9.62 -5.80
N LEU A 25 22.86 -9.14 -7.03
CA LEU A 25 21.57 -8.62 -7.52
C LEU A 25 20.46 -9.69 -7.58
N PRO A 26 20.70 -10.94 -8.04
CA PRO A 26 19.65 -11.95 -8.12
C PRO A 26 18.99 -12.22 -6.76
N LYS A 27 19.77 -12.25 -5.68
CA LYS A 27 19.24 -12.44 -4.32
C LYS A 27 18.35 -11.27 -3.89
N ARG A 28 18.78 -10.04 -4.17
CA ARG A 28 18.03 -8.81 -3.87
C ARG A 28 16.75 -8.70 -4.70
N LEU A 29 16.81 -9.07 -5.98
CA LEU A 29 15.64 -9.10 -6.86
C LEU A 29 14.59 -10.04 -6.32
N LYS A 30 14.98 -11.28 -5.97
CA LYS A 30 14.04 -12.26 -5.41
C LYS A 30 13.39 -11.78 -4.11
N GLU A 31 14.17 -11.19 -3.21
CA GLU A 31 13.64 -10.61 -1.96
C GLU A 31 12.64 -9.47 -2.22
N LEU A 32 12.91 -8.61 -3.21
CA LEU A 32 12.01 -7.53 -3.60
C LEU A 32 10.74 -8.06 -4.27
N GLU A 33 10.87 -9.05 -5.16
CA GLU A 33 9.73 -9.73 -5.79
C GLU A 33 8.82 -10.37 -4.75
N ASP A 34 9.38 -11.09 -3.77
CA ASP A 34 8.62 -11.70 -2.67
C ASP A 34 7.88 -10.65 -1.84
N ARG A 35 8.52 -9.51 -1.58
CA ARG A 35 7.89 -8.39 -0.84
C ARG A 35 6.77 -7.73 -1.64
N VAL A 36 6.95 -7.54 -2.95
CA VAL A 36 5.91 -7.00 -3.83
C VAL A 36 4.74 -7.97 -3.91
N ALA A 37 4.99 -9.26 -4.13
CA ALA A 37 3.95 -10.29 -4.12
C ALA A 37 3.19 -10.31 -2.79
N ALA A 38 3.87 -10.17 -1.66
CA ALA A 38 3.24 -10.09 -0.33
C ALA A 38 2.43 -8.80 -0.11
N LEU A 39 2.77 -7.70 -0.79
CA LEU A 39 2.01 -6.44 -0.73
C LEU A 39 0.81 -6.46 -1.67
N GLU A 40 0.96 -7.03 -2.87
CA GLU A 40 -0.12 -7.19 -3.84
C GLU A 40 -1.14 -8.25 -3.43
N ALA A 41 -0.71 -9.31 -2.74
CA ALA A 41 -1.59 -10.33 -2.19
C ALA A 41 -2.42 -9.83 -1.00
N LYS A 42 -2.04 -8.71 -0.37
CA LYS A 42 -2.87 -8.09 0.65
C LYS A 42 -4.04 -7.41 -0.06
N PRO A 43 -5.30 -7.80 0.21
CA PRO A 43 -6.42 -7.03 -0.28
C PRO A 43 -6.23 -5.60 0.20
N ALA A 44 -6.33 -4.64 -0.71
CA ALA A 44 -6.26 -3.23 -0.36
C ALA A 44 -7.17 -3.02 0.85
N ALA A 45 -6.57 -2.68 2.00
CA ALA A 45 -7.34 -2.39 3.19
C ALA A 45 -8.38 -1.36 2.76
N VAL A 46 -9.67 -1.72 2.89
CA VAL A 46 -10.77 -0.84 2.52
C VAL A 46 -10.58 0.40 3.39
N ALA A 47 -10.01 1.45 2.80
CA ALA A 47 -9.70 2.68 3.50
C ALA A 47 -11.04 3.40 3.73
N GLY A 48 -11.77 2.96 4.75
CA GLY A 48 -13.05 3.54 5.12
C GLY A 48 -14.16 2.52 5.37
N PRO A 49 -15.29 2.98 5.91
CA PRO A 49 -16.46 2.16 6.14
C PRO A 49 -17.00 1.58 4.82
N ALA A 50 -17.40 0.31 4.86
CA ALA A 50 -18.07 -0.34 3.74
C ALA A 50 -19.54 0.12 3.65
N CYS A 51 -20.04 0.26 2.43
CA CYS A 51 -21.44 0.61 2.20
C CYS A 51 -22.38 -0.51 2.70
N PRO A 52 -23.44 -0.20 3.46
CA PRO A 52 -24.37 -1.23 3.97
C PRO A 52 -25.17 -1.93 2.87
N ILE A 53 -25.24 -1.34 1.67
CA ILE A 53 -26.02 -1.87 0.54
C ILE A 53 -25.16 -2.75 -0.37
N CYS A 54 -23.98 -2.28 -0.77
CA CYS A 54 -23.18 -2.93 -1.81
C CYS A 54 -21.77 -3.34 -1.35
N GLN A 55 -21.43 -3.12 -0.09
CA GLN A 55 -20.14 -3.43 0.55
C GLN A 55 -18.91 -2.81 -0.13
N ALA A 56 -19.08 -1.92 -1.10
CA ALA A 56 -18.01 -1.15 -1.70
C ALA A 56 -17.48 -0.09 -0.72
N PRO A 57 -16.21 0.36 -0.88
CA PRO A 57 -15.65 1.45 -0.08
C PRO A 57 -16.50 2.72 -0.19
N MET A 58 -16.77 3.36 0.95
CA MET A 58 -17.33 4.71 1.00
C MET A 58 -16.22 5.74 1.20
N ARG A 59 -16.36 6.88 0.51
CA ARG A 59 -15.43 8.01 0.60
C ARG A 59 -16.09 9.14 1.40
N THR A 60 -15.34 9.74 2.32
CA THR A 60 -15.77 10.96 3.01
C THR A 60 -15.79 12.14 2.04
N THR A 61 -16.95 12.76 1.85
CA THR A 61 -17.14 13.94 0.99
C THR A 61 -17.13 15.25 1.78
N ALA A 62 -17.56 15.23 3.03
CA ALA A 62 -17.53 16.39 3.92
C ALA A 62 -17.34 15.96 5.38
N VAL A 63 -16.68 16.83 6.15
CA VAL A 63 -16.57 16.73 7.60
C VAL A 63 -17.06 18.05 8.17
N THR A 64 -18.11 18.01 8.97
CA THR A 64 -18.72 19.19 9.60
C THR A 64 -18.83 18.98 11.10
N ALA A 65 -18.84 20.04 11.90
CA ALA A 65 -19.18 19.93 13.31
C ALA A 65 -20.63 19.45 13.45
N ASP A 66 -20.91 18.59 14.43
CA ASP A 66 -22.28 18.17 14.70
C ASP A 66 -23.14 19.38 15.15
N PRO A 67 -24.35 19.58 14.61
CA PRO A 67 -25.18 20.74 14.95
C PRO A 67 -25.69 20.74 16.40
N THR A 68 -25.68 19.59 17.08
CA THR A 68 -26.17 19.44 18.46
C THR A 68 -25.01 19.31 19.44
N PHE A 69 -23.92 18.64 19.05
CA PHE A 69 -22.79 18.34 19.93
C PHE A 69 -21.42 18.79 19.39
N GLY A 70 -21.39 19.69 18.41
CA GLY A 70 -20.16 20.22 17.83
C GLY A 70 -19.26 20.90 18.86
N ASP A 71 -19.86 21.57 19.86
CA ASP A 71 -19.16 22.19 20.98
C ASP A 71 -18.49 21.16 21.91
N MET A 72 -18.96 19.91 21.90
CA MET A 72 -18.35 18.78 22.63
C MET A 72 -17.30 18.04 21.79
N GLY A 73 -16.96 18.54 20.60
CA GLY A 73 -15.92 18.00 19.73
C GLY A 73 -16.39 16.91 18.75
N LEU A 74 -17.70 16.64 18.67
CA LEU A 74 -18.25 15.64 17.74
C LEU A 74 -18.31 16.18 16.31
N GLN A 75 -17.94 15.34 15.35
CA GLN A 75 -17.97 15.65 13.92
C GLN A 75 -18.98 14.75 13.19
N GLN A 76 -19.59 15.26 12.14
CA GLN A 76 -20.39 14.51 11.19
C GLN A 76 -19.60 14.32 9.89
N HIS A 77 -19.34 13.07 9.53
CA HIS A 77 -18.74 12.71 8.26
C HIS A 77 -19.85 12.35 7.27
N SER A 78 -19.95 13.13 6.20
CA SER A 78 -20.76 12.76 5.03
C SER A 78 -19.95 11.76 4.20
N LEU A 79 -20.50 10.57 3.98
CA LEU A 79 -19.90 9.46 3.27
C LEU A 79 -20.70 9.21 2.00
N ALA A 80 -20.03 9.12 0.85
CA ALA A 80 -20.64 8.71 -0.41
C ALA A 80 -20.03 7.38 -0.88
N CYS A 81 -20.88 6.45 -1.30
CA CYS A 81 -20.41 5.19 -1.86
C CYS A 81 -19.77 5.41 -3.24
N THR A 82 -18.68 4.69 -3.51
CA THR A 82 -17.98 4.74 -4.80
C THR A 82 -18.68 3.96 -5.92
N ARG A 83 -19.55 3.01 -5.58
CA ARG A 83 -20.18 2.08 -6.53
C ARG A 83 -21.69 2.29 -6.70
N CYS A 84 -22.40 2.74 -5.66
CA CYS A 84 -23.82 3.04 -5.72
C CYS A 84 -24.10 4.50 -5.34
N ALA A 85 -25.29 4.99 -5.63
CA ALA A 85 -25.70 6.36 -5.30
C ALA A 85 -26.06 6.57 -3.81
N HIS A 86 -25.60 5.69 -2.92
CA HIS A 86 -25.89 5.80 -1.49
C HIS A 86 -24.96 6.81 -0.81
N ALA A 87 -25.56 7.75 -0.09
CA ALA A 87 -24.87 8.70 0.76
C ALA A 87 -25.45 8.61 2.17
N GLU A 88 -24.57 8.64 3.19
CA GLU A 88 -24.96 8.66 4.60
C GLU A 88 -24.13 9.66 5.39
N THR A 89 -24.66 10.11 6.52
CA THR A 89 -23.95 10.95 7.48
C THR A 89 -23.72 10.15 8.75
N ARG A 90 -22.47 10.07 9.21
CA ARG A 90 -22.10 9.35 10.44
C ARG A 90 -21.46 10.30 11.43
N GLN A 91 -21.89 10.24 12.69
CA GLN A 91 -21.18 10.91 13.78
C GLN A 91 -19.88 10.16 14.06
N VAL A 92 -18.79 10.90 14.13
CA VAL A 92 -17.45 10.42 14.46
C VAL A 92 -16.93 11.29 15.60
N ASP A 93 -16.51 10.64 16.67
CA ASP A 93 -15.76 11.29 17.75
C ASP A 93 -14.26 11.24 17.40
N PRO A 94 -13.64 12.38 17.04
CA PRO A 94 -12.23 12.42 16.68
C PRO A 94 -11.30 12.09 17.86
N ASN A 95 -11.76 12.22 19.11
CA ASN A 95 -10.97 11.86 20.30
C ASN A 95 -11.02 10.35 20.58
N LYS A 96 -11.91 9.61 19.92
CA LYS A 96 -12.07 8.16 20.03
C LYS A 96 -11.57 7.40 18.81
N ALA A 97 -10.79 8.05 17.93
CA ALA A 97 -10.20 7.42 16.76
C ALA A 97 -9.24 6.29 17.17
N ALA A 98 -9.75 5.06 17.03
CA ALA A 98 -9.11 3.75 16.83
C ALA A 98 -7.69 3.52 17.37
#